data_AF-A0A399HVH3-F1
#
_entry.id   AF-A0A399HVH3-F1
#
_cell.length_a   1.000
_cell.length_b   1.000
_cell.length_c   1.000
_cell.angle_alpha   90.00
_cell.angle_beta   90.00
_cell.angle_gamma   90.00
#
_symmetry.space_group_name_H-M   'P 1'
#
loop_
_entity.id
_entity.type
_entity.pdbx_description
1 polymer ?
#
loop_
_entity_poly.entity_id
_entity_poly.type
_entity_poly.pdbx_seq_one_letter_code
_entity_poly.pdbx_strand_id
1 'polypeptide(L)'
;MPPHSSHLLQPLDVGCFSPLKRAYSREVKALIRYHINHITKLEFLPASKAAFDRAFTPANTCSAFRGAGVVPLQPDVVLLRLDVQLRTPTPAALPEALWEARTPSNVRELEAQSTLIRERVRRHKSSSPALIIEVIDQLNKGAKVIMLSAKLMRDRINSLERANEAALARKQPKKKRIQKRVTSTKGEGEDMLA
;
A
#
# COMPACT_ATOMS: atom_id res chain seq x y z
N MET A 1 -5.26 14.70 -27.83
CA MET A 1 -5.06 15.50 -26.60
C MET A 1 -3.92 14.87 -25.80
N PRO A 2 -2.95 15.64 -25.26
CA PRO A 2 -1.84 15.09 -24.50
C PRO A 2 -2.29 14.25 -23.28
N PRO A 3 -1.53 13.24 -22.85
CA PRO A 3 -1.80 12.53 -21.60
C PRO A 3 -1.90 13.50 -20.40
N HIS A 4 -2.75 13.17 -19.42
CA HIS A 4 -2.94 13.93 -18.18
C HIS A 4 -3.41 15.39 -18.32
N SER A 5 -3.90 15.81 -19.50
CA SER A 5 -4.34 17.19 -19.75
C SER A 5 -5.86 17.40 -19.79
N SER A 6 -6.66 16.38 -19.42
CA SER A 6 -8.13 16.46 -19.50
C SER A 6 -8.70 17.60 -18.64
N HIS A 7 -8.20 17.73 -17.42
CA HIS A 7 -8.57 18.78 -16.47
C HIS A 7 -8.25 20.22 -16.93
N LEU A 8 -7.51 20.38 -18.03
CA LEU A 8 -7.16 21.67 -18.62
C LEU A 8 -7.87 21.91 -19.95
N LEU A 9 -7.95 20.88 -20.80
CA LEU A 9 -8.36 21.01 -22.19
C LEU A 9 -9.79 20.52 -22.45
N GLN A 10 -10.41 19.78 -21.53
CA GLN A 10 -11.78 19.31 -21.71
C GLN A 10 -12.77 20.27 -21.05
N PRO A 11 -13.64 20.96 -21.83
CA PRO A 11 -14.62 21.90 -21.28
C PRO A 11 -15.47 21.29 -20.16
N LEU A 12 -15.88 20.03 -20.31
CA LEU A 12 -16.68 19.34 -19.30
C LEU A 12 -15.99 19.25 -17.94
N ASP A 13 -14.71 18.90 -17.92
CA ASP A 13 -13.90 18.83 -16.70
C ASP A 13 -13.63 20.22 -16.13
N VAL A 14 -13.39 21.21 -16.99
CA VAL A 14 -13.07 22.59 -16.59
C VAL A 14 -14.26 23.32 -15.97
N GLY A 15 -15.48 23.12 -16.49
CA GLY A 15 -16.61 23.99 -16.15
C GLY A 15 -17.95 23.31 -15.84
N CYS A 16 -18.25 22.13 -16.40
CA CYS A 16 -19.61 21.55 -16.28
C CYS A 16 -19.76 20.54 -15.13
N PHE A 17 -18.73 19.71 -14.89
CA PHE A 17 -18.83 18.64 -13.89
C PHE A 17 -18.83 19.14 -12.44
N SER A 18 -18.18 20.26 -12.15
CA SER A 18 -18.21 20.86 -10.81
C SER A 18 -19.61 21.36 -10.43
N PRO A 19 -20.31 22.16 -11.26
CA PRO A 19 -21.74 22.46 -11.08
C PRO A 19 -22.63 21.23 -11.02
N LEU A 20 -22.40 20.22 -11.88
CA LEU A 20 -23.17 18.97 -11.89
C LEU A 20 -23.09 18.24 -10.55
N LYS A 21 -21.87 18.01 -10.03
CA LYS A 21 -21.65 17.37 -8.73
C LYS A 21 -22.35 18.14 -7.61
N ARG A 22 -22.27 19.47 -7.63
CA ARG A 22 -22.93 20.33 -6.63
C ARG A 22 -24.45 20.25 -6.72
N ALA A 23 -25.00 20.32 -7.92
CA ALA A 23 -26.44 20.25 -8.14
C ALA A 23 -27.00 18.87 -7.74
N TYR A 24 -26.33 17.79 -8.15
CA TYR A 24 -26.71 16.43 -7.76
C TYR A 24 -26.61 16.21 -6.25
N SER A 25 -25.53 16.69 -5.61
CA SER A 25 -25.40 16.63 -4.14
C SER A 25 -26.56 17.32 -3.43
N ARG A 26 -27.13 18.38 -4.01
CA ARG A 26 -28.31 19.05 -3.48
C ARG A 26 -29.58 18.22 -3.65
N GLU A 27 -29.76 17.54 -4.78
CA GLU A 27 -30.89 16.61 -4.98
C GLU A 27 -30.81 15.45 -3.99
N VAL A 28 -29.63 14.85 -3.80
CA VAL A 28 -29.41 13.79 -2.81
C VAL A 28 -29.74 14.26 -1.39
N LYS A 29 -29.29 15.47 -1.01
CA LYS A 29 -29.65 16.06 0.29
C LYS A 29 -31.16 16.29 0.44
N ALA A 30 -31.87 16.60 -0.65
CA ALA A 30 -33.32 16.73 -0.62
C ALA A 30 -34.01 15.38 -0.39
N LEU A 31 -33.58 14.32 -1.08
CA LEU A 31 -34.09 12.95 -0.88
C LEU A 31 -33.89 12.46 0.55
N ILE A 32 -32.72 12.72 1.14
CA ILE A 32 -32.41 12.36 2.54
C ILE A 32 -33.40 13.03 3.51
N ARG A 33 -33.79 14.29 3.26
CA ARG A 33 -34.79 15.00 4.08
C ARG A 33 -36.18 14.36 4.02
N TYR A 34 -36.48 13.61 2.97
CA TYR A 34 -37.71 12.80 2.84
C TYR A 34 -37.51 11.36 3.32
N HIS A 35 -36.46 11.08 4.10
CA HIS A 35 -36.11 9.75 4.61
C HIS A 35 -35.78 8.71 3.54
N ILE A 36 -35.47 9.14 2.31
CA ILE A 36 -35.01 8.25 1.25
C ILE A 36 -33.49 8.14 1.33
N ASN A 37 -33.02 7.11 2.05
CA ASN A 37 -31.60 6.87 2.29
C ASN A 37 -30.94 5.92 1.27
N HIS A 38 -31.76 5.21 0.48
CA HIS A 38 -31.29 4.32 -0.57
C HIS A 38 -31.76 4.84 -1.93
N ILE A 39 -30.82 5.20 -2.80
CA ILE A 39 -31.11 5.72 -4.14
C ILE A 39 -31.18 4.54 -5.11
N THR A 40 -32.36 4.25 -5.63
CA THR A 40 -32.56 3.32 -6.75
C THR A 40 -32.59 4.09 -8.07
N LYS A 41 -32.87 3.39 -9.18
CA LYS A 41 -33.04 4.04 -10.49
C LYS A 41 -34.20 5.04 -10.50
N LEU A 42 -35.24 4.80 -9.70
CA LEU A 42 -36.44 5.66 -9.64
C LEU A 42 -36.11 7.04 -9.07
N GLU A 43 -35.20 7.13 -8.10
CA GLU A 43 -34.75 8.40 -7.54
C GLU A 43 -33.56 8.99 -8.30
N PHE A 44 -32.67 8.13 -8.79
CA PHE A 44 -31.47 8.57 -9.51
C PHE A 44 -31.80 9.33 -10.79
N LEU A 45 -32.69 8.80 -11.64
CA LEU A 45 -32.94 9.39 -12.96
C LEU A 45 -33.53 10.81 -12.86
N PRO A 46 -34.56 11.09 -12.04
CA PRO A 46 -35.06 12.44 -11.84
C PRO A 46 -34.02 13.38 -11.21
N ALA A 47 -33.31 12.92 -10.18
CA ALA A 47 -32.27 13.73 -9.52
C ALA A 47 -31.11 14.07 -10.48
N SER A 48 -30.67 13.10 -11.27
CA SER A 48 -29.63 13.27 -12.28
C SER A 48 -30.09 14.24 -13.38
N LYS A 49 -31.32 14.09 -13.88
CA LYS A 49 -31.88 15.01 -14.89
C LYS A 49 -31.99 16.43 -14.36
N ALA A 50 -32.51 16.62 -13.15
CA ALA A 50 -32.62 17.93 -12.52
C ALA A 50 -31.23 18.57 -12.31
N ALA A 51 -30.24 17.78 -11.89
CA ALA A 51 -28.87 18.24 -11.74
C ALA A 51 -28.24 18.60 -13.09
N PHE A 52 -28.49 17.80 -14.13
CA PHE A 52 -28.02 18.04 -15.49
C PHE A 52 -28.54 19.36 -16.04
N ASP A 53 -29.85 19.61 -15.95
CA ASP A 53 -30.47 20.85 -16.45
C ASP A 53 -29.94 22.10 -15.74
N ARG A 54 -29.59 21.96 -14.46
CA ARG A 54 -28.98 23.04 -13.66
C ARG A 54 -27.50 23.28 -13.98
N ALA A 55 -26.79 22.24 -14.40
CA ALA A 55 -25.35 22.31 -14.65
C ALA A 55 -25.02 22.68 -16.10
N PHE A 56 -25.76 22.15 -17.06
CA PHE A 56 -25.52 22.31 -18.50
C PHE A 56 -26.31 23.47 -19.08
N THR A 57 -26.16 24.65 -18.49
CA THR A 57 -26.74 25.89 -19.03
C THR A 57 -25.85 26.45 -20.15
N PRO A 58 -26.40 27.25 -21.09
CA PRO A 58 -25.61 27.91 -22.12
C PRO A 58 -24.44 28.72 -21.53
N ALA A 59 -24.66 29.40 -20.40
CA ALA A 59 -23.63 30.16 -19.71
C ALA A 59 -22.48 29.27 -19.20
N ASN A 60 -22.80 28.15 -18.54
CA ASN A 60 -21.80 27.22 -18.04
C ASN A 60 -21.05 26.54 -19.19
N THR A 61 -21.74 26.13 -20.25
CA THR A 61 -21.11 25.57 -21.44
C THR A 61 -20.17 26.59 -22.09
N CYS A 62 -20.62 27.83 -22.35
CA CYS A 62 -19.74 28.85 -22.92
C CYS A 62 -18.52 29.15 -22.03
N SER A 63 -18.73 29.25 -20.71
CA SER A 63 -17.63 29.46 -19.76
C SER A 63 -16.66 28.28 -19.72
N ALA A 64 -17.16 27.06 -19.85
CA ALA A 64 -16.36 25.84 -19.91
C ALA A 64 -15.43 25.83 -21.14
N PHE A 65 -15.97 26.15 -22.32
CA PHE A 65 -15.18 26.24 -23.55
C PHE A 65 -14.15 27.36 -23.50
N ARG A 66 -14.52 28.52 -22.93
CA ARG A 66 -13.59 29.64 -22.69
C ARG A 66 -12.48 29.26 -21.71
N GLY A 67 -12.84 28.59 -20.61
CA GLY A 67 -11.90 28.15 -19.59
C GLY A 67 -10.91 27.10 -20.08
N ALA A 68 -11.32 26.27 -21.06
CA ALA A 68 -10.45 25.34 -21.76
C ALA A 68 -9.63 25.99 -22.89
N GLY A 69 -9.80 27.29 -23.13
CA GLY A 69 -9.11 28.03 -24.19
C GLY A 69 -9.50 27.62 -25.61
N VAL A 70 -10.66 26.96 -25.79
CA VAL A 70 -11.09 26.43 -27.10
C VAL A 70 -11.96 27.43 -27.86
N VAL A 71 -12.89 28.09 -27.18
CA VAL A 71 -13.80 29.07 -27.80
C VAL A 71 -13.94 30.34 -26.93
N PRO A 72 -13.42 31.50 -27.39
CA PRO A 72 -12.48 31.63 -28.52
C PRO A 72 -11.17 30.88 -28.25
N LEU A 73 -10.40 30.60 -29.31
CA LEU A 73 -9.10 29.92 -29.17
C LEU A 73 -8.13 30.85 -28.41
N GLN A 74 -7.83 30.52 -27.15
CA GLN A 74 -7.00 31.31 -26.25
C GLN A 74 -6.02 30.39 -25.50
N PRO A 75 -4.87 30.06 -26.11
CA PRO A 75 -3.89 29.15 -25.53
C PRO A 75 -3.37 29.60 -24.16
N ASP A 76 -3.23 30.91 -23.95
CA ASP A 76 -2.66 31.49 -22.73
C ASP A 76 -3.43 31.09 -21.47
N VAL A 77 -4.76 30.93 -21.56
CA VAL A 77 -5.62 30.51 -20.45
C VAL A 77 -5.21 29.13 -19.91
N VAL A 78 -4.71 28.26 -20.79
CA VAL A 78 -4.21 26.93 -20.44
C VAL A 78 -2.73 26.98 -20.11
N LEU A 79 -1.91 27.70 -20.88
CA LEU A 79 -0.46 27.79 -20.69
C LEU A 79 -0.09 28.39 -19.34
N LEU A 80 -0.82 29.42 -18.87
CA LEU A 80 -0.61 30.03 -17.56
C LEU A 80 -0.88 29.07 -16.38
N ARG A 81 -1.61 27.96 -16.62
CA ARG A 81 -1.89 26.94 -15.60
C ARG A 81 -0.88 25.80 -15.61
N LEU A 82 -0.06 25.69 -16.66
CA LEU A 82 1.00 24.70 -16.74
C LEU A 82 2.21 25.24 -15.96
N ASP A 83 2.39 24.77 -14.73
CA ASP A 83 3.67 24.90 -14.03
C ASP A 83 4.69 23.98 -14.71
N VAL A 84 5.27 24.46 -15.80
CA VAL A 84 6.29 23.73 -16.55
C VAL A 84 7.59 23.79 -15.76
N GLN A 85 7.71 22.92 -14.76
CA GLN A 85 9.02 22.58 -14.23
C GLN A 85 9.74 21.76 -15.29
N LEU A 86 10.62 22.44 -16.05
CA LEU A 86 11.56 21.78 -16.93
C LEU A 86 12.46 20.88 -16.07
N ARG A 87 12.07 19.62 -15.91
CA ARG A 87 13.00 18.59 -15.48
C ARG A 87 13.99 18.40 -16.63
N THR A 88 15.18 18.98 -16.52
CA THR A 88 16.25 18.15 -15.98
C THR A 88 16.16 16.68 -16.37
N PRO A 89 16.34 16.19 -17.62
CA PRO A 89 16.39 14.74 -17.84
C PRO A 89 17.37 14.20 -16.82
N THR A 90 16.91 13.28 -15.98
CA THR A 90 17.75 12.63 -14.97
C THR A 90 19.04 12.23 -15.69
N PRO A 91 20.23 12.67 -15.23
CA PRO A 91 21.48 12.27 -15.84
C PRO A 91 21.44 10.76 -16.04
N ALA A 92 21.84 10.29 -17.23
CA ALA A 92 21.89 8.87 -17.54
C ALA A 92 22.46 8.12 -16.32
N ALA A 93 21.73 7.11 -15.85
CA ALA A 93 22.09 6.38 -14.66
C ALA A 93 23.60 6.09 -14.69
N LEU A 94 24.31 6.54 -13.65
CA LEU A 94 25.70 6.16 -13.42
C LEU A 94 25.83 4.65 -13.68
N PRO A 95 26.92 4.19 -14.30
CA PRO A 95 27.15 2.78 -14.55
C PRO A 95 26.79 2.00 -13.29
N GLU A 96 25.85 1.08 -13.48
CA GLU A 96 25.38 0.07 -12.53
C GLU A 96 26.36 -0.10 -11.38
N ALA A 97 25.93 0.28 -10.17
CA ALA A 97 26.76 0.33 -8.97
C ALA A 97 27.76 -0.82 -8.96
N LEU A 98 29.05 -0.47 -8.85
CA LEU A 98 30.14 -1.42 -8.67
C LEU A 98 29.68 -2.48 -7.68
N TRP A 99 29.57 -3.74 -8.16
CA TRP A 99 29.01 -4.84 -7.38
C TRP A 99 29.68 -4.92 -6.02
N GLU A 100 28.89 -4.70 -4.97
CA GLU A 100 29.30 -4.97 -3.59
C GLU A 100 28.81 -6.37 -3.21
N ALA A 101 29.72 -7.23 -2.75
CA ALA A 101 29.39 -8.54 -2.20
C ALA A 101 28.59 -8.36 -0.90
N ARG A 102 27.26 -8.31 -1.00
CA ARG A 102 26.36 -8.25 0.16
C ARG A 102 25.78 -9.62 0.48
N THR A 103 25.73 -9.97 1.76
CA THR A 103 25.09 -11.21 2.23
C THR A 103 23.58 -11.17 1.95
N PRO A 104 23.01 -12.13 1.21
CA PRO A 104 21.59 -12.15 0.92
C PRO A 104 20.80 -12.45 2.20
N SER A 105 19.77 -11.64 2.46
CA SER A 105 18.97 -11.70 3.69
C SER A 105 17.71 -12.56 3.55
N ASN A 106 17.33 -12.89 2.32
CA ASN A 106 16.19 -13.76 2.00
C ASN A 106 16.44 -14.61 0.74
N VAL A 107 15.61 -15.64 0.54
CA VAL A 107 15.77 -16.61 -0.57
C VAL A 107 15.69 -15.94 -1.95
N ARG A 108 14.89 -14.88 -2.09
CA ARG A 108 14.73 -14.15 -3.35
C ARG A 108 16.00 -13.36 -3.71
N GLU A 109 16.64 -12.74 -2.72
CA GLU A 109 17.93 -12.06 -2.90
C GLU A 109 19.04 -13.04 -3.28
N LEU A 110 19.05 -14.22 -2.66
CA LEU A 110 19.99 -15.29 -3.00
C LEU A 110 19.84 -15.75 -4.46
N GLU A 111 18.60 -15.94 -4.94
CA GLU A 111 18.32 -16.30 -6.33
C GLU A 111 18.75 -15.21 -7.33
N ALA A 112 18.47 -13.95 -7.00
CA ALA A 112 18.86 -12.81 -7.84
C ALA A 112 20.39 -12.69 -7.96
N GLN A 113 21.11 -12.82 -6.84
CA GLN A 113 22.57 -12.79 -6.83
C GLN A 113 23.19 -13.98 -7.57
N SER A 114 22.63 -15.18 -7.39
CA SER A 114 23.04 -16.38 -8.13
C SER A 114 22.97 -16.19 -9.65
N THR A 115 21.85 -15.65 -10.12
CA THR A 115 21.60 -15.42 -11.55
C THR A 115 22.60 -14.41 -12.12
N LEU A 116 22.89 -13.35 -11.38
CA LEU A 116 23.85 -12.31 -11.78
C LEU A 116 25.29 -12.85 -11.85
N ILE A 117 25.71 -13.65 -10.87
CA ILE A 117 27.04 -14.29 -10.88
C ILE A 117 27.15 -15.23 -12.08
N ARG A 118 26.12 -16.04 -12.36
CA ARG A 118 26.07 -16.95 -13.50
C ARG A 118 26.26 -16.22 -14.84
N GLU A 119 25.54 -15.13 -15.03
CA GLU A 119 25.64 -14.30 -16.24
C GLU A 119 27.04 -13.69 -16.41
N ARG A 120 27.69 -13.29 -15.31
CA ARG A 120 29.07 -12.80 -15.36
C ARG A 120 30.07 -13.88 -15.72
N VAL A 121 29.93 -15.09 -15.15
CA VAL A 121 30.79 -16.23 -15.50
C VAL A 121 30.61 -16.61 -16.97
N ARG A 122 29.38 -16.59 -17.50
CA ARG A 122 29.12 -16.84 -18.93
C ARG A 122 29.76 -15.82 -19.87
N ARG A 123 29.85 -14.55 -19.45
CA ARG A 123 30.48 -13.47 -20.25
C ARG A 123 32.01 -13.49 -20.18
N HIS A 124 32.61 -14.28 -19.28
CA HIS A 124 34.06 -14.36 -19.13
C HIS A 124 34.67 -15.26 -20.23
N LYS A 125 35.71 -14.78 -20.91
CA LYS A 125 36.26 -15.39 -22.15
C LYS A 125 37.26 -16.55 -21.92
N SER A 126 37.26 -17.20 -20.77
CA SER A 126 38.11 -18.38 -20.52
C SER A 126 37.33 -19.69 -20.73
N SER A 127 38.03 -20.83 -20.67
CA SER A 127 37.52 -22.20 -20.90
C SER A 127 36.20 -22.55 -20.19
N SER A 128 35.53 -23.60 -20.69
CA SER A 128 34.13 -23.98 -20.42
C SER A 128 33.59 -23.61 -19.01
N PRO A 129 32.62 -22.69 -18.90
CA PRO A 129 32.09 -22.19 -17.62
C PRO A 129 31.17 -23.18 -16.89
N ALA A 130 30.90 -24.36 -17.46
CA ALA A 130 29.91 -25.32 -16.96
C ALA A 130 30.19 -25.78 -15.52
N LEU A 131 31.45 -26.10 -15.20
CA LEU A 131 31.86 -26.59 -13.88
C LEU A 131 31.65 -25.52 -12.79
N ILE A 132 31.94 -24.25 -13.09
CA ILE A 132 31.80 -23.13 -12.14
C ILE A 132 30.32 -22.87 -11.87
N ILE A 133 29.48 -22.92 -12.90
CA ILE A 133 28.03 -22.73 -12.76
C ILE A 133 27.42 -23.83 -11.89
N GLU A 134 27.86 -25.08 -12.07
CA GLU A 134 27.37 -26.21 -11.27
C GLU A 134 27.72 -26.07 -9.78
N VAL A 135 28.97 -25.67 -9.47
CA VAL A 135 29.39 -25.40 -8.08
C VAL A 135 28.57 -24.27 -7.47
N ILE A 136 28.31 -23.20 -8.21
CA ILE A 136 27.44 -22.09 -7.76
C ILE A 136 26.02 -22.60 -7.48
N ASP A 137 25.46 -23.46 -8.34
CA ASP A 137 24.12 -24.01 -8.15
C ASP A 137 24.02 -24.90 -6.89
N GLN A 138 25.04 -25.72 -6.64
CA GLN A 138 25.12 -26.52 -5.42
C GLN A 138 25.17 -25.65 -4.16
N LEU A 139 25.98 -24.58 -4.18
CA LEU A 139 26.10 -23.64 -3.07
C LEU A 139 24.79 -22.90 -2.79
N ASN A 140 24.07 -22.48 -3.85
CA ASN A 140 22.75 -21.87 -3.72
C ASN A 140 21.72 -22.82 -3.15
N LYS A 141 21.69 -24.09 -3.58
CA LYS A 141 20.79 -25.11 -3.01
C LYS A 141 21.04 -25.29 -1.52
N GLY A 142 22.31 -25.41 -1.11
CA GLY A 142 22.70 -25.50 0.30
C GLY A 142 22.25 -24.29 1.12
N ALA A 143 22.49 -23.08 0.61
CA ALA A 143 22.08 -21.84 1.27
C ALA A 143 20.55 -21.75 1.43
N LYS A 144 19.76 -22.14 0.41
CA LYS A 144 18.29 -22.18 0.51
C LYS A 144 17.81 -23.12 1.63
N VAL A 145 18.39 -24.31 1.72
CA VAL A 145 18.03 -25.28 2.76
C VAL A 145 18.31 -24.72 4.15
N ILE A 146 19.48 -24.10 4.35
CA ILE A 146 19.87 -23.50 5.64
C ILE A 146 18.92 -22.35 6.00
N MET A 147 18.61 -21.46 5.04
CA MET A 147 17.75 -20.31 5.30
C MET A 147 16.29 -20.70 5.62
N LEU A 148 15.75 -21.69 4.90
CA LEU A 148 14.41 -22.22 5.20
C LEU A 148 14.38 -22.89 6.57
N SER A 149 15.40 -23.69 6.88
CA SER A 149 15.56 -24.32 8.20
C SER A 149 15.65 -23.26 9.31
N ALA A 150 16.41 -22.18 9.11
CA ALA A 150 16.53 -21.08 10.06
C ALA A 150 15.19 -20.35 10.27
N LYS A 151 14.38 -20.19 9.23
CA LYS A 151 13.03 -19.62 9.36
C LYS A 151 12.13 -20.53 10.20
N LEU A 152 12.10 -21.83 9.90
CA LEU A 152 11.32 -22.81 10.68
C LEU A 152 11.76 -22.87 12.14
N MET A 153 13.07 -22.84 12.39
CA MET A 153 13.61 -22.79 13.75
C MET A 153 13.17 -21.53 14.49
N ARG A 154 13.17 -20.36 13.84
CA ARG A 154 12.70 -19.11 14.44
C ARG A 154 11.22 -19.15 14.78
N ASP A 155 10.38 -19.68 13.89
CA ASP A 155 8.95 -19.84 14.15
C ASP A 155 8.70 -20.80 15.32
N ARG A 156 9.50 -21.88 15.42
CA ARG A 156 9.43 -22.83 16.53
C ARG A 156 9.87 -22.20 17.84
N ILE A 157 10.96 -21.43 17.86
CA ILE A 157 11.43 -20.69 19.05
C ILE A 157 10.34 -19.75 19.53
N ASN A 158 9.78 -18.91 18.65
CA ASN A 158 8.71 -17.98 19.00
C ASN A 158 7.45 -18.69 19.53
N SER A 159 7.14 -19.90 19.04
CA SER A 159 6.03 -20.71 19.56
C SER A 159 6.33 -21.26 20.96
N LEU A 160 7.57 -21.70 21.20
CA LEU A 160 7.99 -22.23 22.50
C LEU A 160 8.03 -21.14 23.56
N GLU A 161 8.53 -19.95 23.22
CA GLU A 161 8.52 -18.78 24.11
C GLU A 161 7.11 -18.42 24.57
N ARG A 162 6.16 -18.30 23.62
CA ARG A 162 4.74 -18.06 23.94
C ARG A 162 4.13 -19.15 24.82
N ALA A 163 4.44 -20.42 24.55
CA ALA A 163 3.97 -21.53 25.36
C ALA A 163 4.55 -21.50 26.80
N ASN A 164 5.82 -21.14 26.94
CA ASN A 164 6.49 -20.99 28.23
C ASN A 164 5.92 -19.82 29.04
N GLU A 165 5.67 -18.67 28.43
CA GLU A 165 5.00 -17.54 29.08
C GLU A 165 3.60 -17.91 29.59
N ALA A 166 2.80 -18.58 28.75
CA ALA A 166 1.48 -19.06 29.14
C ALA A 166 1.54 -20.09 30.29
N ALA A 167 2.54 -20.97 30.29
CA ALA A 167 2.76 -21.93 31.37
C ALA A 167 3.19 -21.23 32.68
N LEU A 168 4.05 -20.22 32.61
CA LEU A 168 4.43 -19.40 33.77
C LEU A 168 3.21 -18.66 34.33
N ALA A 169 2.41 -18.04 33.46
CA ALA A 169 1.17 -17.38 33.83
C ALA A 169 0.16 -18.32 34.48
N ARG A 170 0.12 -19.62 34.13
CA ARG A 170 -0.72 -20.64 34.80
C ARG A 170 -0.16 -21.08 36.17
N LYS A 171 1.15 -21.04 36.37
CA LYS A 171 1.79 -21.38 37.66
C LYS A 171 1.63 -20.27 38.71
N GLN A 172 1.59 -19.01 38.29
CA GLN A 172 1.40 -17.85 39.19
C GLN A 172 0.08 -17.83 40.00
N PRO A 173 -1.12 -18.08 39.43
CA PRO A 173 -2.37 -18.10 40.20
C PRO A 173 -2.43 -19.28 41.16
N LYS A 174 -1.82 -20.43 40.83
CA LYS A 174 -1.73 -21.59 41.74
C LYS A 174 -0.83 -21.30 42.94
N LYS A 175 0.31 -20.61 42.75
CA LYS A 175 1.16 -20.15 43.86
C LYS A 175 0.45 -19.15 44.77
N LYS A 176 -0.23 -18.13 44.21
CA LYS A 176 -1.03 -17.17 45.01
C LYS A 176 -2.13 -17.85 45.82
N ARG A 177 -2.79 -18.88 45.26
CA ARG A 177 -3.83 -19.66 45.96
C ARG A 177 -3.27 -20.52 47.10
N ILE A 178 -2.10 -21.14 46.90
CA ILE A 178 -1.42 -21.91 47.96
C ILE A 178 -0.93 -20.98 49.07
N GLN A 179 -0.36 -19.82 48.73
CA GLN A 179 0.11 -18.84 49.71
C GLN A 179 -1.04 -18.29 50.56
N LYS A 180 -2.19 -17.95 49.95
CA LYS A 180 -3.41 -17.50 50.66
C LYS A 180 -3.98 -18.57 51.60
N ARG A 181 -3.90 -19.85 51.22
CA ARG A 181 -4.36 -20.97 52.06
C ARG A 181 -3.43 -21.21 53.25
N VAL A 182 -2.11 -21.10 53.05
CA VAL A 182 -1.10 -21.22 54.12
C VAL A 182 -1.17 -20.05 55.10
N THR A 183 -1.48 -18.83 54.65
CA THR A 183 -1.68 -17.68 55.54
C THR A 183 -2.98 -17.75 56.35
N SER A 184 -4.06 -18.32 55.80
CA SER A 184 -5.32 -18.51 56.54
C SER A 184 -5.16 -19.54 57.68
N THR A 185 -4.44 -20.64 57.42
CA THR A 185 -4.21 -21.68 58.43
C THR A 185 -3.29 -21.26 59.57
N LYS A 186 -2.54 -20.16 59.45
CA LYS A 186 -1.66 -19.66 60.52
C LYS A 186 -2.36 -18.64 61.43
N GLY A 187 -3.39 -17.95 60.94
CA GLY A 187 -4.18 -17.00 61.73
C GLY A 187 -5.36 -17.64 62.49
N GLU A 188 -5.90 -18.77 62.00
CA GLU A 188 -7.03 -19.45 62.65
C GLU A 188 -6.63 -20.28 63.90
N GLY A 189 -5.34 -20.40 64.20
CA GLY A 189 -4.84 -21.14 65.38
C GLY A 189 -4.53 -20.27 66.60
N GLU A 190 -4.51 -18.94 66.49
CA GLU A 190 -4.13 -18.04 67.60
C GLU A 190 -5.35 -17.42 68.34
N ASP A 191 -6.55 -17.50 67.77
CA ASP A 191 -7.78 -16.93 68.38
C ASP A 191 -8.60 -17.93 69.24
N MET A 192 -8.06 -19.13 69.55
CA MET A 192 -8.69 -20.10 70.47
C MET A 192 -8.06 -20.14 71.88
N LEU A 193 -7.19 -19.18 72.23
CA LEU A 193 -6.57 -19.09 73.55
C LEU A 193 -6.54 -17.64 74.06
N ALA A 194 -7.71 -17.06 74.36
CA ALA A 194 -7.84 -15.91 75.25
C ALA A 194 -9.25 -15.83 75.85
#